data_AF-A0A532V5C6-F1
#
_entry.id   AF-A0A532V5C6-F1
#
_cell.length_a   1.000
_cell.length_b   1.000
_cell.length_c   1.000
_cell.angle_alpha   90.00
_cell.angle_beta   90.00
_cell.angle_gamma   90.00
#
_symmetry.space_group_name_H-M   'P 1'
#
loop_
_entity.id
_entity.type
_entity.pdbx_description
1 polymer ?
#
loop_
_entity_poly.entity_id
_entity_poly.type
_entity_poly.pdbx_seq_one_letter_code
_entity_poly.pdbx_strand_id
1 'polypeptide(L)'
;MKNLILHSFCYFVIAILLLGCSTGEKLPEVAPELMANLSGYLKDQQQTPEEYILNKFEQHDVIFIGEYHRIKQNVELISRLIPILHQNGIYYLCTEFARREDQHLIDSLLTSPEYDEALARLITFNQYVFWGFQEYCDIYKSAWELNHNLPEESRKFRILGVNDSPDWSYVKTPRDRDKHEVMKKVWQGGGEHLWAKVILDEVIANGERTLVYSGIHHAFSEYKQPIVSGDGKFIRFEVTRMGNHVFSEVGKRAITIYLHALWPSADGYGAKSVYTADGVIDAVMAQSSEEHYPVGFDVRGTPFGKLPGQNSLYHHGYDDFTLEMFCDGYIFQVPFAQYQGVTPIDGFIDDGNIETARLQAPNPKYRDKDPEHFMKSMARTADMERRFKGY
;
A
#
# COMPACT_ATOMS: atom_id res chain seq x y z
N MET A 1 -63.98 -47.45 25.71
CA MET A 1 -65.28 -46.76 25.68
C MET A 1 -65.20 -45.52 26.56
N LYS A 2 -65.41 -44.33 25.98
CA LYS A 2 -65.61 -43.00 26.63
C LYS A 2 -64.38 -42.48 27.42
N ASN A 3 -64.00 -41.21 27.46
CA ASN A 3 -64.42 -39.94 26.84
C ASN A 3 -63.33 -38.90 27.21
N LEU A 4 -63.23 -37.83 26.39
CA LEU A 4 -62.88 -36.41 26.65
C LEU A 4 -61.85 -36.07 27.77
N ILE A 5 -60.90 -35.15 27.56
CA ILE A 5 -61.13 -33.69 27.53
C ILE A 5 -60.06 -32.98 26.68
N LEU A 6 -60.55 -32.06 25.86
CA LEU A 6 -59.82 -31.07 25.05
C LEU A 6 -59.36 -29.91 25.95
N HIS A 7 -58.10 -29.50 25.92
CA HIS A 7 -57.66 -28.18 26.38
C HIS A 7 -56.67 -27.57 25.39
N SER A 8 -56.99 -26.33 25.03
CA SER A 8 -56.34 -25.44 24.09
C SER A 8 -54.97 -25.00 24.61
N PHE A 9 -53.94 -25.01 23.75
CA PHE A 9 -52.70 -24.26 23.99
C PHE A 9 -52.30 -23.54 22.69
N CYS A 10 -52.42 -22.21 22.72
CA CYS A 10 -51.86 -21.31 21.72
C CYS A 10 -50.33 -21.37 21.79
N TYR A 11 -49.67 -21.70 20.68
CA TYR A 11 -48.24 -21.48 20.52
C TYR A 11 -48.00 -20.04 20.05
N PHE A 12 -47.49 -19.19 20.93
CA PHE A 12 -46.89 -17.92 20.55
C PHE A 12 -45.40 -18.18 20.30
N VAL A 13 -45.00 -18.25 19.03
CA VAL A 13 -43.59 -18.28 18.65
C VAL A 13 -43.10 -16.84 18.61
N ILE A 14 -42.37 -16.42 19.63
CA ILE A 14 -41.63 -15.16 19.61
C ILE A 14 -40.35 -15.39 18.80
N ALA A 15 -40.34 -14.93 17.56
CA ALA A 15 -39.12 -14.81 16.77
C ALA A 15 -38.32 -13.61 17.31
N ILE A 16 -37.25 -13.88 18.05
CA ILE A 16 -36.26 -12.87 18.43
C ILE A 16 -35.39 -12.62 17.21
N LEU A 17 -35.69 -11.53 16.49
CA LEU A 17 -34.77 -10.94 15.52
C LEU A 17 -33.57 -10.38 16.30
N LEU A 18 -32.47 -11.12 16.30
CA LEU A 18 -31.16 -10.62 16.70
C LEU A 18 -30.70 -9.61 15.63
N LEU A 19 -31.17 -8.35 15.76
CA LEU A 19 -30.51 -7.20 15.15
C LEU A 19 -29.16 -7.04 15.85
N GLY A 20 -28.15 -7.74 15.34
CA GLY A 20 -26.76 -7.43 15.65
C GLY A 20 -26.51 -5.99 15.23
N CYS A 21 -26.38 -5.09 16.20
CA CYS A 21 -25.92 -3.73 15.93
C CYS A 21 -24.51 -3.84 15.36
N SER A 22 -24.34 -3.64 14.04
CA SER A 22 -23.01 -3.42 13.50
C SER A 22 -22.50 -2.11 14.08
N THR A 23 -21.46 -2.18 14.90
CA THR A 23 -20.80 -1.01 15.50
C THR A 23 -19.82 -0.35 14.51
N GLY A 24 -20.10 -0.47 13.21
CA GLY A 24 -19.29 0.11 12.14
C GLY A 24 -19.50 1.61 12.06
N GLU A 25 -18.46 2.32 11.63
CA GLU A 25 -18.57 3.73 11.31
C GLU A 25 -19.57 3.91 10.15
N LYS A 26 -20.55 4.79 10.35
CA LYS A 26 -21.62 4.94 9.37
C LYS A 26 -21.08 5.71 8.17
N LEU A 27 -21.22 5.13 6.98
CA LEU A 27 -20.93 5.81 5.71
C LEU A 27 -21.75 7.10 5.58
N PRO A 28 -21.19 8.15 4.95
CA PRO A 28 -21.89 9.42 4.79
C PRO A 28 -23.13 9.25 3.91
N GLU A 29 -24.13 10.11 4.13
CA GLU A 29 -25.21 10.28 3.16
C GLU A 29 -24.69 11.08 1.97
N VAL A 30 -24.77 10.50 0.77
CA VAL A 30 -24.34 11.15 -0.47
C VAL A 30 -25.55 11.75 -1.16
N ALA A 31 -25.46 13.02 -1.54
CA ALA A 31 -26.54 13.70 -2.24
C ALA A 31 -26.92 12.94 -3.53
N PRO A 32 -28.21 12.75 -3.86
CA PRO A 32 -28.62 11.91 -4.98
C PRO A 32 -28.00 12.29 -6.34
N GLU A 33 -27.83 13.60 -6.59
CA GLU A 33 -27.18 14.10 -7.81
C GLU A 33 -25.69 13.71 -7.87
N LEU A 34 -24.97 13.85 -6.75
CA LEU A 34 -23.56 13.46 -6.65
C LEU A 34 -23.41 11.94 -6.78
N MET A 35 -24.27 11.16 -6.13
CA MET A 35 -24.29 9.70 -6.25
C MET A 35 -24.49 9.28 -7.72
N ALA A 36 -25.51 9.82 -8.39
CA ALA A 36 -25.77 9.51 -9.80
C ALA A 36 -24.60 9.88 -10.72
N ASN A 37 -23.94 11.01 -10.46
CA ASN A 37 -22.77 11.45 -11.22
C ASN A 37 -21.57 10.50 -11.04
N LEU A 38 -21.25 10.14 -9.79
CA LEU A 38 -20.14 9.24 -9.47
C LEU A 38 -20.39 7.82 -10.01
N SER A 39 -21.57 7.26 -9.78
CA SER A 39 -21.94 5.93 -10.30
C SER A 39 -21.98 5.90 -11.82
N GLY A 40 -22.51 6.96 -12.47
CA GLY A 40 -22.50 7.10 -13.92
C GLY A 40 -21.07 7.12 -14.48
N TYR A 41 -20.18 7.89 -13.85
CA TYR A 41 -18.78 7.94 -14.23
C TYR A 41 -18.09 6.57 -14.11
N LEU A 42 -18.28 5.84 -13.01
CA LEU A 42 -17.71 4.50 -12.85
C LEU A 42 -18.22 3.55 -13.93
N LYS A 43 -19.52 3.56 -14.21
CA LYS A 43 -20.11 2.70 -15.23
C LYS A 43 -19.53 2.97 -16.63
N ASP A 44 -19.28 4.23 -16.96
CA ASP A 44 -18.82 4.64 -18.29
C ASP A 44 -17.29 4.49 -18.46
N GLN A 45 -16.52 4.51 -17.36
CA GLN A 45 -15.05 4.56 -17.38
C GLN A 45 -14.38 3.38 -16.66
N GLN A 46 -15.13 2.34 -16.26
CA GLN A 46 -14.56 1.19 -15.55
C GLN A 46 -13.51 0.47 -16.41
N GLN A 47 -12.37 0.21 -15.79
CA GLN A 47 -11.33 -0.67 -16.30
C GLN A 47 -10.91 -1.60 -15.17
N THR A 48 -10.45 -2.80 -15.53
CA THR A 48 -9.75 -3.62 -14.53
C THR A 48 -8.51 -2.85 -14.04
N PRO A 49 -8.04 -3.06 -12.79
CA PRO A 49 -6.84 -2.39 -12.30
C PRO A 49 -5.63 -2.57 -13.23
N GLU A 50 -5.47 -3.75 -13.80
CA GLU A 50 -4.41 -4.10 -14.74
C GLU A 50 -4.48 -3.28 -16.03
N GLU A 51 -5.66 -3.24 -16.68
CA GLU A 51 -5.89 -2.42 -17.88
C GLU A 51 -5.70 -0.93 -17.58
N TYR A 52 -6.22 -0.46 -16.45
CA TYR A 52 -6.09 0.94 -16.05
C TYR A 52 -4.65 1.38 -15.94
N ILE A 53 -3.83 0.64 -15.18
CA ILE A 53 -2.41 0.94 -15.00
C ILE A 53 -1.69 0.87 -16.34
N LEU A 54 -1.96 -0.14 -17.17
CA LEU A 54 -1.32 -0.28 -18.47
C LEU A 54 -1.62 0.92 -19.37
N ASN A 55 -2.88 1.33 -19.47
CA ASN A 55 -3.31 2.45 -20.32
C ASN A 55 -2.66 3.77 -19.92
N LYS A 56 -2.34 3.97 -18.64
CA LYS A 56 -1.61 5.16 -18.18
C LYS A 56 -0.19 5.26 -18.76
N PHE A 57 0.47 4.14 -19.12
CA PHE A 57 1.80 4.18 -19.74
C PHE A 57 1.81 4.73 -21.19
N GLU A 58 0.65 5.04 -21.77
CA GLU A 58 0.55 5.77 -23.05
C GLU A 58 1.00 7.24 -22.94
N GLN A 59 0.85 7.84 -21.76
CA GLN A 59 1.10 9.27 -21.52
C GLN A 59 2.12 9.52 -20.40
N HIS A 60 2.49 8.49 -19.66
CA HIS A 60 3.35 8.58 -18.48
C HIS A 60 4.48 7.57 -18.54
N ASP A 61 5.64 7.96 -18.04
CA ASP A 61 6.83 7.11 -17.97
C ASP A 61 7.01 6.47 -16.59
N VAL A 62 6.55 7.15 -15.54
CA VAL A 62 6.62 6.68 -14.15
C VAL A 62 5.22 6.66 -13.56
N ILE A 63 4.78 5.46 -13.18
CA ILE A 63 3.51 5.30 -12.48
C ILE A 63 3.81 4.84 -11.06
N PHE A 64 3.54 5.71 -10.08
CA PHE A 64 3.61 5.33 -8.67
C PHE A 64 2.30 4.67 -8.25
N ILE A 65 2.38 3.44 -7.75
CA ILE A 65 1.33 2.75 -7.02
C ILE A 65 1.56 2.95 -5.53
N GLY A 66 0.76 3.82 -4.92
CA GLY A 66 0.82 4.11 -3.49
C GLY A 66 -0.10 3.20 -2.68
N GLU A 67 0.46 2.47 -1.70
CA GLU A 67 -0.28 1.55 -0.85
C GLU A 67 -0.31 1.93 0.65
N TYR A 68 -1.15 1.22 1.42
CA TYR A 68 -1.28 1.34 2.89
C TYR A 68 -0.52 0.23 3.67
N HIS A 69 0.17 -0.64 2.95
CA HIS A 69 0.96 -1.77 3.44
C HIS A 69 0.20 -2.98 3.98
N ARG A 70 0.74 -4.16 3.64
CA ARG A 70 0.35 -5.48 4.18
C ARG A 70 -1.09 -5.89 3.83
N ILE A 71 -1.62 -5.34 2.73
CA ILE A 71 -2.92 -5.73 2.17
C ILE A 71 -2.65 -6.70 1.03
N LYS A 72 -3.04 -7.95 1.20
CA LYS A 72 -2.67 -9.07 0.32
C LYS A 72 -3.00 -8.81 -1.14
N GLN A 73 -4.25 -8.46 -1.43
CA GLN A 73 -4.71 -8.24 -2.80
C GLN A 73 -3.95 -7.10 -3.50
N ASN A 74 -3.42 -6.12 -2.75
CA ASN A 74 -2.61 -5.04 -3.32
C ASN A 74 -1.25 -5.55 -3.81
N VAL A 75 -0.61 -6.42 -3.03
CA VAL A 75 0.66 -7.05 -3.41
C VAL A 75 0.46 -7.99 -4.60
N GLU A 76 -0.61 -8.79 -4.58
CA GLU A 76 -0.93 -9.73 -5.66
C GLU A 76 -1.23 -9.02 -6.99
N LEU A 77 -1.81 -7.82 -6.96
CA LEU A 77 -1.96 -6.99 -8.17
C LEU A 77 -0.60 -6.68 -8.80
N ILE A 78 0.42 -6.37 -8.00
CA ILE A 78 1.77 -6.11 -8.51
C ILE A 78 2.35 -7.36 -9.18
N SER A 79 2.19 -8.53 -8.57
CA SER A 79 2.64 -9.79 -9.17
C SER A 79 1.94 -10.08 -10.52
N ARG A 80 0.62 -9.82 -10.62
CA ARG A 80 -0.13 -9.98 -11.88
C ARG A 80 0.28 -8.98 -12.96
N LEU A 81 0.71 -7.78 -12.58
CA LEU A 81 1.15 -6.75 -13.52
C LEU A 81 2.47 -7.09 -14.20
N ILE A 82 3.39 -7.81 -13.55
CA ILE A 82 4.73 -8.11 -14.09
C ILE A 82 4.71 -8.66 -15.53
N PRO A 83 3.99 -9.76 -15.85
CA PRO A 83 3.92 -10.27 -17.22
C PRO A 83 3.21 -9.31 -18.17
N ILE A 84 2.19 -8.56 -17.71
CA ILE A 84 1.44 -7.61 -18.53
C ILE A 84 2.33 -6.43 -18.94
N LEU A 85 3.10 -5.88 -18.00
CA LEU A 85 4.05 -4.80 -18.24
C LEU A 85 5.09 -5.22 -19.28
N HIS A 86 5.68 -6.41 -19.10
CA HIS A 86 6.71 -6.92 -20.00
C HIS A 86 6.21 -7.05 -21.45
N GLN A 87 5.02 -7.63 -21.63
CA GLN A 87 4.38 -7.80 -22.94
C GLN A 87 4.13 -6.45 -23.65
N ASN A 88 4.03 -5.36 -22.89
CA ASN A 88 3.78 -4.00 -23.38
C ASN A 88 5.03 -3.11 -23.39
N GLY A 89 6.23 -3.72 -23.31
CA GLY A 89 7.48 -3.00 -23.43
C GLY A 89 7.83 -2.15 -22.20
N ILE A 90 7.32 -2.52 -21.01
CA ILE A 90 7.70 -1.95 -19.72
C ILE A 90 8.46 -3.03 -18.94
N TYR A 91 9.74 -2.80 -18.69
CA TYR A 91 10.66 -3.84 -18.23
C TYR A 91 11.13 -3.68 -16.77
N TYR A 92 10.64 -2.64 -16.07
CA TYR A 92 11.14 -2.27 -14.75
C TYR A 92 10.01 -2.13 -13.73
N LEU A 93 10.20 -2.78 -12.57
CA LEU A 93 9.48 -2.51 -11.34
C LEU A 93 10.46 -1.92 -10.31
N CYS A 94 10.23 -0.69 -9.88
CA CYS A 94 10.97 -0.10 -8.76
C CYS A 94 10.17 -0.32 -7.46
N THR A 95 10.81 -0.71 -6.36
CA THR A 95 10.09 -1.05 -5.12
C THR A 95 10.77 -0.53 -3.85
N GLU A 96 9.98 0.05 -2.95
CA GLU A 96 10.39 0.42 -1.59
C GLU A 96 10.75 -0.82 -0.75
N PHE A 97 10.21 -1.98 -1.11
CA PHE A 97 10.34 -3.21 -0.32
C PHE A 97 11.65 -3.96 -0.61
N ALA A 98 12.63 -3.29 -1.20
CA ALA A 98 13.98 -3.79 -1.38
C ALA A 98 15.02 -2.65 -1.29
N ARG A 99 16.23 -2.98 -0.85
CA ARG A 99 17.31 -1.99 -0.71
C ARG A 99 18.08 -1.83 -2.00
N ARG A 100 18.48 -0.60 -2.32
CA ARG A 100 19.37 -0.31 -3.46
C ARG A 100 20.73 -0.98 -3.32
N GLU A 101 21.24 -1.15 -2.10
CA GLU A 101 22.50 -1.85 -1.86
C GLU A 101 22.43 -3.35 -2.20
N ASP A 102 21.23 -3.95 -2.16
CA ASP A 102 21.01 -5.36 -2.46
C ASP A 102 20.69 -5.62 -3.94
N GLN A 103 20.85 -4.63 -4.82
CA GLN A 103 20.51 -4.79 -6.23
C GLN A 103 21.19 -5.99 -6.89
N HIS A 104 22.45 -6.26 -6.52
CA HIS A 104 23.20 -7.42 -7.00
C HIS A 104 22.58 -8.76 -6.56
N LEU A 105 21.96 -8.82 -5.38
CA LEU A 105 21.25 -10.01 -4.89
C LEU A 105 19.94 -10.19 -5.65
N ILE A 106 19.21 -9.10 -5.90
CA ILE A 106 17.98 -9.11 -6.71
C ILE A 106 18.28 -9.59 -8.12
N ASP A 107 19.28 -9.00 -8.78
CA ASP A 107 19.69 -9.40 -10.13
C ASP A 107 20.09 -10.89 -10.17
N SER A 108 20.89 -11.34 -9.18
CA SER A 108 21.29 -12.75 -9.06
C SER A 108 20.09 -13.69 -8.88
N LEU A 109 19.11 -13.32 -8.05
CA LEU A 109 17.90 -14.09 -7.83
C LEU A 109 17.12 -14.26 -9.13
N LEU A 110 16.91 -13.17 -9.87
CA LEU A 110 16.10 -13.17 -11.09
C LEU A 110 16.73 -13.91 -12.26
N THR A 111 18.07 -14.07 -12.27
CA THR A 111 18.81 -14.79 -13.31
C THR A 111 19.23 -16.21 -12.93
N SER A 112 18.97 -16.64 -11.68
CA SER A 112 19.36 -17.97 -11.19
C SER A 112 18.63 -19.08 -11.95
N PRO A 113 19.28 -20.18 -12.36
CA PRO A 113 18.62 -21.29 -13.07
C PRO A 113 17.43 -21.93 -12.32
N GLU A 114 17.50 -21.90 -10.99
CA GLU A 114 16.44 -22.34 -10.09
C GLU A 114 16.08 -21.19 -9.14
N TYR A 115 14.79 -21.07 -8.80
CA TYR A 115 14.34 -20.01 -7.91
C TYR A 115 14.84 -20.24 -6.48
N ASP A 116 15.63 -19.29 -5.97
CA ASP A 116 16.17 -19.33 -4.62
C ASP A 116 15.27 -18.57 -3.64
N GLU A 117 14.32 -19.30 -3.05
CA GLU A 117 13.40 -18.78 -2.02
C GLU A 117 14.15 -18.25 -0.78
N ALA A 118 15.31 -18.81 -0.43
CA ALA A 118 16.10 -18.36 0.71
C ALA A 118 16.75 -17.00 0.43
N LEU A 119 17.23 -16.80 -0.80
CA LEU A 119 17.76 -15.51 -1.25
C LEU A 119 16.65 -14.43 -1.31
N ALA A 120 15.45 -14.76 -1.79
CA ALA A 120 14.31 -13.84 -1.76
C ALA A 120 13.99 -13.39 -0.32
N ARG A 121 13.96 -14.33 0.64
CA ARG A 121 13.77 -14.03 2.06
C ARG A 121 14.89 -13.18 2.63
N LEU A 122 16.15 -13.44 2.25
CA LEU A 122 17.30 -12.64 2.67
C LEU A 122 17.18 -11.19 2.21
N ILE A 123 16.83 -10.95 0.94
CA ILE A 123 16.62 -9.60 0.39
C ILE A 123 15.52 -8.86 1.18
N THR A 124 14.40 -9.53 1.44
CA THR A 124 13.30 -8.97 2.23
C THR A 124 13.70 -8.68 3.69
N PHE A 125 14.42 -9.62 4.33
CA PHE A 125 14.91 -9.47 5.70
C PHE A 125 15.88 -8.29 5.84
N ASN A 126 16.78 -8.17 4.87
CA ASN A 126 17.75 -7.10 4.77
C ASN A 126 17.08 -5.74 4.67
N GLN A 127 15.98 -5.62 3.91
CA GLN A 127 15.20 -4.39 3.79
C GLN A 127 14.55 -4.00 5.12
N TYR A 128 13.76 -4.90 5.72
CA TYR A 128 13.15 -4.63 7.01
C TYR A 128 12.76 -5.91 7.74
N VAL A 129 13.30 -6.09 8.94
CA VAL A 129 13.13 -7.30 9.76
C VAL A 129 11.69 -7.58 10.20
N PHE A 130 10.76 -6.64 10.00
CA PHE A 130 9.32 -6.81 10.25
C PHE A 130 8.49 -6.94 8.95
N TRP A 131 9.12 -7.34 7.85
CA TRP A 131 8.50 -7.44 6.53
C TRP A 131 8.52 -8.85 5.92
N GLY A 132 8.69 -9.87 6.75
CA GLY A 132 8.70 -11.28 6.33
C GLY A 132 7.33 -11.80 5.93
N PHE A 133 6.86 -11.41 4.75
CA PHE A 133 5.55 -11.76 4.21
C PHE A 133 5.68 -12.41 2.84
N GLN A 134 4.97 -13.52 2.62
CA GLN A 134 5.13 -14.36 1.43
C GLN A 134 4.83 -13.61 0.14
N GLU A 135 3.76 -12.81 0.12
CA GLU A 135 3.31 -12.13 -1.09
C GLU A 135 4.35 -11.13 -1.63
N TYR A 136 5.17 -10.52 -0.77
CA TYR A 136 6.26 -9.64 -1.22
C TYR A 136 7.44 -10.44 -1.79
N CYS A 137 7.75 -11.62 -1.25
CA CYS A 137 8.72 -12.54 -1.86
C CYS A 137 8.23 -13.06 -3.22
N ASP A 138 6.92 -13.31 -3.33
CA ASP A 138 6.30 -13.82 -4.56
C ASP A 138 6.40 -12.83 -5.73
N ILE A 139 6.60 -11.53 -5.49
CA ILE A 139 6.90 -10.54 -6.55
C ILE A 139 8.19 -10.93 -7.28
N TYR A 140 9.25 -11.30 -6.54
CA TYR A 140 10.50 -11.76 -7.17
C TYR A 140 10.27 -13.06 -7.93
N LYS A 141 9.50 -13.98 -7.36
CA LYS A 141 9.14 -15.23 -8.01
C LYS A 141 8.42 -15.01 -9.33
N SER A 142 7.43 -14.12 -9.38
CA SER A 142 6.71 -13.80 -10.62
C SER A 142 7.64 -13.22 -11.70
N ALA A 143 8.58 -12.35 -11.34
CA ALA A 143 9.59 -11.85 -12.28
C ALA A 143 10.57 -12.94 -12.74
N TRP A 144 11.01 -13.81 -11.83
CA TRP A 144 11.86 -14.96 -12.15
C TRP A 144 11.16 -15.94 -13.10
N GLU A 145 9.90 -16.30 -12.81
CA GLU A 145 9.08 -17.20 -13.64
C GLU A 145 8.87 -16.61 -15.03
N LEU A 146 8.57 -15.31 -15.12
CA LEU A 146 8.51 -14.61 -16.40
C LEU A 146 9.84 -14.75 -17.15
N ASN A 147 10.95 -14.34 -16.54
CA ASN A 147 12.27 -14.32 -17.17
C ASN A 147 12.72 -15.70 -17.68
N HIS A 148 12.37 -16.77 -16.97
CA HIS A 148 12.72 -18.15 -17.32
C HIS A 148 11.87 -18.71 -18.46
N ASN A 149 10.64 -18.23 -18.61
CA ASN A 149 9.75 -18.64 -19.69
C ASN A 149 9.91 -17.81 -20.97
N LEU A 150 10.67 -16.71 -20.92
CA LEU A 150 10.99 -15.88 -22.09
C LEU A 150 12.07 -16.53 -22.96
N PRO A 151 12.00 -16.37 -24.30
CA PRO A 151 13.11 -16.71 -25.19
C PRO A 151 14.43 -16.08 -24.74
N GLU A 152 15.56 -16.73 -25.04
CA GLU A 152 16.90 -16.31 -24.60
C GLU A 152 17.22 -14.86 -25.00
N GLU A 153 16.90 -14.49 -26.24
CA GLU A 153 17.13 -13.15 -26.80
C GLU A 153 16.13 -12.09 -26.33
N SER A 154 15.09 -12.48 -25.58
CA SER A 154 14.10 -11.52 -25.08
C SER A 154 14.68 -10.71 -23.94
N ARG A 155 14.43 -9.39 -23.97
CA ARG A 155 14.75 -8.50 -22.85
C ARG A 155 14.09 -9.02 -21.58
N LYS A 156 14.87 -9.16 -20.50
CA LYS A 156 14.38 -9.62 -19.21
C LYS A 156 13.72 -8.49 -18.42
N PHE A 157 12.76 -8.84 -17.58
CA PHE A 157 12.15 -7.94 -16.61
C PHE A 157 13.10 -7.79 -15.40
N ARG A 158 13.25 -6.57 -14.89
CA ARG A 158 14.17 -6.25 -13.79
C ARG A 158 13.41 -5.59 -12.65
N ILE A 159 13.71 -6.00 -11.42
CA ILE A 159 13.21 -5.35 -10.20
C ILE A 159 14.34 -4.50 -9.63
N LEU A 160 14.06 -3.24 -9.34
CA LEU A 160 15.00 -2.30 -8.73
C LEU A 160 14.60 -2.02 -7.27
N GLY A 161 15.51 -2.29 -6.33
CA GLY A 161 15.35 -1.84 -4.96
C GLY A 161 15.71 -0.37 -4.85
N VAL A 162 14.82 0.45 -4.27
CA VAL A 162 15.07 1.90 -4.13
C VAL A 162 15.40 2.31 -2.71
N ASN A 163 15.01 1.52 -1.71
CA ASN A 163 15.12 1.89 -0.30
C ASN A 163 16.58 1.94 0.16
N ASP A 164 16.86 2.68 1.23
CA ASP A 164 18.17 2.72 1.85
C ASP A 164 18.37 1.56 2.83
N SER A 165 19.60 1.46 3.34
CA SER A 165 20.01 0.53 4.40
C SER A 165 20.20 1.26 5.75
N PRO A 166 19.12 1.71 6.44
CA PRO A 166 19.28 2.35 7.74
C PRO A 166 19.85 1.39 8.78
N ASP A 167 20.84 1.85 9.56
CA ASP A 167 21.43 1.06 10.65
C ASP A 167 20.75 1.42 11.97
N TRP A 168 19.75 0.63 12.37
CA TRP A 168 19.00 0.84 13.60
C TRP A 168 19.78 0.44 14.85
N SER A 169 20.99 -0.13 14.71
CA SER A 169 21.85 -0.47 15.84
C SER A 169 22.27 0.79 16.63
N TYR A 170 22.29 1.97 16.01
CA TYR A 170 22.57 3.24 16.68
C TYR A 170 21.46 3.71 17.64
N VAL A 171 20.23 3.21 17.49
CA VAL A 171 19.11 3.52 18.39
C VAL A 171 19.16 2.59 19.60
N LYS A 172 19.48 3.15 20.78
CA LYS A 172 19.58 2.38 22.04
C LYS A 172 18.36 2.56 22.93
N THR A 173 17.69 3.71 22.85
CA THR A 173 16.48 4.04 23.60
C THR A 173 15.45 4.69 22.68
N PRO A 174 14.14 4.66 23.02
CA PRO A 174 13.12 5.31 22.19
C PRO A 174 13.37 6.80 21.94
N ARG A 175 13.97 7.51 22.92
CA ARG A 175 14.31 8.94 22.84
C ARG A 175 15.42 9.25 21.84
N ASP A 176 16.22 8.25 21.44
CA ASP A 176 17.29 8.49 20.47
C ASP A 176 16.74 8.80 19.07
N ARG A 177 15.48 8.44 18.79
CA ARG A 177 14.82 8.78 17.52
C ARG A 177 14.54 10.28 17.36
N ASP A 178 14.49 11.01 18.47
CA ASP A 178 14.28 12.46 18.47
C ASP A 178 15.61 13.23 18.33
N LYS A 179 16.75 12.52 18.34
CA LYS A 179 18.09 13.09 18.30
C LYS A 179 18.65 13.11 16.88
N HIS A 180 18.88 14.31 16.36
CA HIS A 180 19.39 14.49 15.00
C HIS A 180 20.74 13.78 14.76
N GLU A 181 21.66 13.84 15.72
CA GLU A 181 22.98 13.21 15.63
C GLU A 181 22.93 11.68 15.61
N VAL A 182 21.92 11.07 16.24
CA VAL A 182 21.70 9.62 16.16
C VAL A 182 21.08 9.27 14.82
N MET A 183 20.02 9.97 14.43
CA MET A 183 19.35 9.69 13.15
C MET A 183 20.27 9.91 11.94
N LYS A 184 21.21 10.87 12.02
CA LYS A 184 22.26 11.03 11.01
C LYS A 184 23.13 9.77 10.86
N LYS A 185 23.43 9.07 11.95
CA LYS A 185 24.18 7.80 11.93
C LYS A 185 23.33 6.63 11.43
N VAL A 186 22.04 6.61 11.77
CA VAL A 186 21.09 5.60 11.26
C VAL A 186 21.01 5.68 9.75
N TRP A 187 20.74 6.87 9.22
CA TRP A 187 20.47 7.07 7.79
C TRP A 187 21.73 7.14 6.93
N GLN A 188 22.89 7.48 7.51
CA GLN A 188 24.19 7.50 6.79
C GLN A 188 24.19 8.37 5.52
N GLY A 189 23.42 9.45 5.51
CA GLY A 189 23.25 10.31 4.34
C GLY A 189 22.22 9.83 3.32
N GLY A 190 21.56 8.70 3.59
CA GLY A 190 20.39 8.22 2.87
C GLY A 190 19.21 9.19 2.92
N GLY A 191 18.22 8.91 2.10
CA GLY A 191 16.99 9.67 1.95
C GLY A 191 16.38 9.47 0.57
N GLU A 192 15.11 9.83 0.44
CA GLU A 192 14.31 9.50 -0.74
C GLU A 192 14.77 10.18 -2.05
N HIS A 193 15.64 11.20 -1.97
CA HIS A 193 16.35 11.74 -3.12
C HIS A 193 17.27 10.71 -3.81
N LEU A 194 17.87 9.78 -3.04
CA LEU A 194 18.65 8.67 -3.61
C LEU A 194 17.73 7.58 -4.20
N TRP A 195 16.53 7.40 -3.63
CA TRP A 195 15.54 6.46 -4.16
C TRP A 195 15.05 6.94 -5.53
N ALA A 196 14.73 8.23 -5.62
CA ALA A 196 14.40 8.90 -6.87
C ALA A 196 15.56 8.80 -7.89
N LYS A 197 16.81 8.91 -7.43
CA LYS A 197 17.99 8.75 -8.30
C LYS A 197 18.07 7.37 -8.94
N VAL A 198 17.69 6.29 -8.25
CA VAL A 198 17.61 4.94 -8.86
C VAL A 198 16.63 4.97 -10.04
N ILE A 199 15.43 5.51 -9.86
CA ILE A 199 14.42 5.60 -10.93
C ILE A 199 14.93 6.46 -12.09
N LEU A 200 15.49 7.63 -11.79
CA LEU A 200 15.91 8.59 -12.81
C LEU A 200 17.11 8.09 -13.62
N ASP A 201 18.12 7.51 -12.96
CA ASP A 201 19.36 7.08 -13.60
C ASP A 201 19.22 5.72 -14.30
N GLU A 202 18.57 4.73 -13.67
CA GLU A 202 18.50 3.37 -14.22
C GLU A 202 17.38 3.21 -15.25
N VAL A 203 16.29 4.00 -15.13
CA VAL A 203 15.12 3.88 -16.00
C VAL A 203 15.02 5.08 -16.94
N ILE A 204 14.80 6.28 -16.40
CA ILE A 204 14.44 7.44 -17.23
C ILE A 204 15.57 7.91 -18.13
N ALA A 205 16.82 7.89 -17.66
CA ALA A 205 17.98 8.26 -18.47
C ALA A 205 18.18 7.33 -19.68
N ASN A 206 17.65 6.11 -19.62
CA ASN A 206 17.69 5.14 -20.72
C ASN A 206 16.46 5.24 -21.66
N GLY A 207 15.58 6.22 -21.45
CA GLY A 207 14.35 6.36 -22.23
C GLY A 207 13.30 5.30 -21.91
N GLU A 208 13.40 4.66 -20.74
CA GLU A 208 12.53 3.58 -20.31
C GLU A 208 11.38 4.07 -19.42
N ARG A 209 10.45 3.16 -19.14
CA ARG A 209 9.27 3.39 -18.30
C ARG A 209 9.24 2.39 -17.15
N THR A 210 8.64 2.75 -16.02
CA THR A 210 8.58 1.89 -14.84
C THR A 210 7.31 2.06 -14.02
N LEU A 211 6.85 0.94 -13.45
CA LEU A 211 5.92 0.94 -12.32
C LEU A 211 6.74 1.08 -11.03
N VAL A 212 6.31 1.96 -10.13
CA VAL A 212 6.94 2.13 -8.81
C VAL A 212 5.95 1.69 -7.73
N TYR A 213 6.31 0.70 -6.92
CA TYR A 213 5.47 0.20 -5.84
C TYR A 213 6.02 0.61 -4.47
N SER A 214 5.23 1.37 -3.71
CA SER A 214 5.66 1.91 -2.41
C SER A 214 4.48 2.29 -1.53
N GLY A 215 4.74 2.56 -0.25
CA GLY A 215 3.80 3.25 0.61
C GLY A 215 3.40 4.61 0.04
N ILE A 216 2.13 4.99 0.21
CA ILE A 216 1.60 6.22 -0.38
C ILE A 216 2.39 7.48 -0.03
N HIS A 217 3.02 7.55 1.14
CA HIS A 217 3.86 8.71 1.51
C HIS A 217 5.09 8.87 0.62
N HIS A 218 5.62 7.79 0.06
CA HIS A 218 6.75 7.80 -0.87
C HIS A 218 6.31 8.03 -2.32
N ALA A 219 5.07 7.64 -2.64
CA ALA A 219 4.49 7.66 -3.98
C ALA A 219 4.02 9.04 -4.46
N PHE A 220 3.91 10.04 -3.56
CA PHE A 220 3.36 11.35 -3.90
C PHE A 220 4.20 12.07 -4.96
N SER A 221 3.67 12.21 -6.17
CA SER A 221 4.31 12.92 -7.29
C SER A 221 4.22 14.44 -7.09
N GLU A 222 3.01 14.99 -7.16
CA GLU A 222 2.75 16.43 -7.02
C GLU A 222 2.32 16.83 -5.62
N TYR A 223 1.54 15.97 -4.98
CA TYR A 223 1.03 16.22 -3.65
C TYR A 223 2.19 16.41 -2.67
N LYS A 224 2.11 17.44 -1.84
CA LYS A 224 3.09 17.68 -0.77
C LYS A 224 2.46 17.36 0.56
N GLN A 225 2.95 16.32 1.22
CA GLN A 225 2.40 15.86 2.49
C GLN A 225 2.56 16.93 3.57
N PRO A 226 1.52 17.28 4.34
CA PRO A 226 1.67 18.19 5.46
C PRO A 226 2.42 17.51 6.61
N ILE A 227 3.38 18.24 7.17
CA ILE A 227 3.96 17.98 8.47
C ILE A 227 3.12 18.72 9.50
N VAL A 228 2.55 17.96 10.43
CA VAL A 228 1.70 18.48 11.51
C VAL A 228 2.35 18.25 12.87
N SER A 229 2.05 19.10 13.84
CA SER A 229 2.39 18.89 15.24
C SER A 229 1.57 17.75 15.85
N GLY A 230 1.93 17.31 17.06
CA GLY A 230 1.20 16.23 17.76
C GLY A 230 -0.27 16.56 18.07
N ASP A 231 -0.64 17.83 18.10
CA ASP A 231 -2.03 18.33 18.23
C ASP A 231 -2.68 18.68 16.88
N GLY A 232 -2.12 18.21 15.75
CA GLY A 232 -2.74 18.29 14.43
C GLY A 232 -2.56 19.63 13.70
N LYS A 233 -1.78 20.58 14.22
CA LYS A 233 -1.57 21.88 13.53
C LYS A 233 -0.56 21.76 12.41
N PHE A 234 -0.89 22.33 11.26
CA PHE A 234 0.04 22.46 10.13
C PHE A 234 1.33 23.20 10.52
N ILE A 235 2.48 22.64 10.16
CA ILE A 235 3.80 23.24 10.36
C ILE A 235 4.39 23.69 9.02
N ARG A 236 4.49 22.75 8.08
CA ARG A 236 5.05 22.97 6.73
C ARG A 236 4.65 21.81 5.82
N PHE A 237 4.88 21.97 4.53
CA PHE A 237 4.86 20.85 3.60
C PHE A 237 6.17 20.06 3.62
N GLU A 238 6.05 18.75 3.49
CA GLU A 238 7.15 17.86 3.13
C GLU A 238 7.33 17.86 1.61
N VAL A 239 8.56 18.02 1.17
CA VAL A 239 8.93 18.08 -0.26
C VAL A 239 10.06 17.12 -0.60
N THR A 240 10.43 16.26 0.34
CA THR A 240 11.52 15.30 0.19
C THR A 240 11.03 13.88 -0.03
N ARG A 241 9.83 13.70 -0.57
CA ARG A 241 9.31 12.36 -0.92
C ARG A 241 9.88 11.92 -2.27
N MET A 242 10.06 10.61 -2.45
CA MET A 242 10.61 10.01 -3.66
C MET A 242 9.83 10.47 -4.90
N GLY A 243 8.50 10.37 -4.86
CA GLY A 243 7.64 10.83 -5.95
C GLY A 243 7.83 12.31 -6.28
N ASN A 244 7.98 13.18 -5.27
CA ASN A 244 8.19 14.62 -5.47
C ASN A 244 9.53 14.91 -6.16
N HIS A 245 10.58 14.17 -5.80
CA HIS A 245 11.89 14.26 -6.45
C HIS A 245 11.85 13.78 -7.91
N VAL A 246 11.14 12.69 -8.20
CA VAL A 246 10.97 12.24 -9.59
C VAL A 246 10.14 13.25 -10.38
N PHE A 247 9.03 13.71 -9.83
CA PHE A 247 8.15 14.69 -10.48
C PHE A 247 8.86 16.02 -10.78
N SER A 248 9.76 16.49 -9.90
CA SER A 248 10.51 17.72 -10.17
C SER A 248 11.39 17.63 -11.41
N GLU A 249 11.84 16.43 -11.79
CA GLU A 249 12.70 16.20 -12.94
C GLU A 249 11.91 15.87 -14.22
N VAL A 250 10.81 15.12 -14.10
CA VAL A 250 10.08 14.59 -15.28
C VAL A 250 8.70 15.20 -15.49
N GLY A 251 8.21 16.01 -14.55
CA GLY A 251 6.88 16.61 -14.56
C GLY A 251 5.78 15.57 -14.67
N LYS A 252 4.74 15.87 -15.48
CA LYS A 252 3.55 15.01 -15.68
C LYS A 252 3.85 13.66 -16.36
N ARG A 253 5.10 13.37 -16.72
CA ARG A 253 5.51 12.00 -17.07
C ARG A 253 5.51 11.08 -15.84
N ALA A 254 5.45 11.64 -14.62
CA ALA A 254 5.23 10.91 -13.38
C ALA A 254 3.84 11.20 -12.80
N ILE A 255 3.11 10.14 -12.42
CA ILE A 255 1.77 10.24 -11.80
C ILE A 255 1.64 9.32 -10.59
N THR A 256 0.67 9.61 -9.71
CA THR A 256 0.34 8.80 -8.54
C THR A 256 -1.02 8.14 -8.70
N ILE A 257 -1.07 6.82 -8.62
CA ILE A 257 -2.29 6.03 -8.48
C ILE A 257 -2.36 5.53 -7.03
N TYR A 258 -3.47 5.79 -6.35
CA TYR A 258 -3.66 5.32 -4.98
C TYR A 258 -4.48 4.03 -4.94
N LEU A 259 -3.99 3.04 -4.20
CA LEU A 259 -4.77 1.87 -3.85
C LEU A 259 -5.66 2.21 -2.65
N HIS A 260 -6.97 2.00 -2.81
CA HIS A 260 -7.97 2.29 -1.79
C HIS A 260 -7.52 1.80 -0.40
N ALA A 261 -7.59 2.69 0.58
CA ALA A 261 -7.34 2.40 1.98
C ALA A 261 -7.86 3.55 2.86
N LEU A 262 -7.67 3.42 4.18
CA LEU A 262 -7.96 4.49 5.13
C LEU A 262 -6.87 5.56 5.10
N TRP A 263 -7.25 6.78 5.46
CA TRP A 263 -6.36 7.90 5.66
C TRP A 263 -6.13 8.20 7.14
N PRO A 264 -4.99 8.81 7.50
CA PRO A 264 -4.77 9.25 8.87
C PRO A 264 -5.69 10.44 9.19
N SER A 265 -6.29 10.44 10.37
CA SER A 265 -7.27 11.45 10.82
C SER A 265 -6.67 12.85 10.93
N ALA A 266 -7.50 13.87 10.73
CA ALA A 266 -7.19 15.28 10.99
C ALA A 266 -6.73 15.55 12.43
N ASP A 267 -7.13 14.70 13.39
CA ASP A 267 -6.71 14.73 14.79
C ASP A 267 -5.28 14.19 15.00
N GLY A 268 -4.63 13.70 13.95
CA GLY A 268 -3.24 13.24 13.93
C GLY A 268 -3.05 11.73 13.86
N TYR A 269 -1.80 11.29 13.67
CA TYR A 269 -1.44 9.88 13.42
C TYR A 269 -1.76 8.90 14.57
N GLY A 270 -2.01 9.41 15.79
CA GLY A 270 -2.39 8.60 16.94
C GLY A 270 -3.90 8.36 17.06
N ALA A 271 -4.71 9.12 16.32
CA ALA A 271 -6.15 8.97 16.29
C ALA A 271 -6.57 7.79 15.40
N LYS A 272 -7.84 7.38 15.53
CA LYS A 272 -8.43 6.40 14.62
C LYS A 272 -8.32 6.95 13.19
N SER A 273 -7.99 6.10 12.22
CA SER A 273 -7.97 6.51 10.81
C SER A 273 -9.36 6.99 10.34
N VAL A 274 -9.48 7.49 9.12
CA VAL A 274 -10.75 7.91 8.53
C VAL A 274 -10.86 7.32 7.13
N TYR A 275 -12.08 7.24 6.62
CA TYR A 275 -12.28 6.88 5.22
C TYR A 275 -11.57 7.88 4.29
N THR A 276 -11.05 7.38 3.18
CA THR A 276 -10.57 8.24 2.10
C THR A 276 -11.74 9.04 1.54
N ALA A 277 -11.46 10.29 1.14
CA ALA A 277 -12.43 11.18 0.53
C ALA A 277 -13.74 11.32 1.36
N ASP A 278 -13.57 11.43 2.68
CA ASP A 278 -14.64 11.52 3.69
C ASP A 278 -15.70 10.40 3.62
N GLY A 279 -15.35 9.25 3.04
CA GLY A 279 -16.22 8.07 2.93
C GLY A 279 -17.17 8.08 1.74
N VAL A 280 -17.07 9.07 0.85
CA VAL A 280 -17.96 9.15 -0.32
C VAL A 280 -17.69 8.00 -1.30
N ILE A 281 -16.43 7.63 -1.50
CA ILE A 281 -16.06 6.50 -2.38
C ILE A 281 -16.71 5.21 -1.87
N ASP A 282 -16.52 4.90 -0.58
CA ASP A 282 -17.10 3.72 0.06
C ASP A 282 -18.64 3.71 -0.01
N ALA A 283 -19.28 4.87 0.18
CA ALA A 283 -20.74 5.00 0.06
C ALA A 283 -21.25 4.73 -1.36
N VAL A 284 -20.53 5.17 -2.39
CA VAL A 284 -20.84 4.85 -3.79
C VAL A 284 -20.65 3.36 -4.05
N MET A 285 -19.50 2.80 -3.66
CA MET A 285 -19.18 1.40 -3.92
C MET A 285 -20.11 0.43 -3.17
N ALA A 286 -20.59 0.80 -1.97
CA ALA A 286 -21.56 0.01 -1.21
C ALA A 286 -22.95 -0.05 -1.85
N GLN A 287 -23.30 0.91 -2.73
CA GLN A 287 -24.55 0.90 -3.49
C GLN A 287 -24.39 0.28 -4.89
N SER A 288 -23.15 0.08 -5.34
CA SER A 288 -22.83 -0.63 -6.58
C SER A 288 -22.97 -2.15 -6.40
N SER A 289 -23.25 -2.87 -7.49
CA SER A 289 -23.13 -4.33 -7.49
C SER A 289 -21.66 -4.76 -7.46
N GLU A 290 -21.37 -5.95 -6.93
CA GLU A 290 -20.02 -6.54 -6.92
C GLU A 290 -19.40 -6.68 -8.32
N GLU A 291 -20.20 -6.56 -9.39
CA GLU A 291 -19.74 -6.54 -10.78
C GLU A 291 -18.88 -5.31 -11.13
N HIS A 292 -18.83 -4.29 -10.26
CA HIS A 292 -18.10 -3.03 -10.49
C HIS A 292 -16.75 -2.93 -9.77
N TYR A 293 -16.28 -3.99 -9.09
CA TYR A 293 -14.92 -4.06 -8.57
C TYR A 293 -14.33 -5.48 -8.69
N PRO A 294 -13.00 -5.62 -8.89
CA PRO A 294 -11.98 -4.58 -8.82
C PRO A 294 -12.03 -3.59 -10.00
N VAL A 295 -11.78 -2.30 -9.73
CA VAL A 295 -11.85 -1.22 -10.72
C VAL A 295 -10.72 -0.20 -10.54
N GLY A 296 -10.16 0.25 -11.66
CA GLY A 296 -9.28 1.42 -11.75
C GLY A 296 -9.94 2.55 -12.54
N PHE A 297 -9.74 3.80 -12.12
CA PHE A 297 -10.32 4.97 -12.78
C PHE A 297 -9.52 6.26 -12.52
N ASP A 298 -9.65 7.21 -13.45
CA ASP A 298 -9.04 8.54 -13.33
C ASP A 298 -9.75 9.39 -12.26
N VAL A 299 -8.94 10.10 -11.47
CA VAL A 299 -9.41 11.05 -10.44
C VAL A 299 -9.34 12.48 -10.97
N ARG A 300 -8.20 12.86 -11.54
CA ARG A 300 -7.94 14.27 -11.90
C ARG A 300 -8.87 14.74 -13.02
N GLY A 301 -9.58 15.84 -12.78
CA GLY A 301 -10.52 16.41 -13.76
C GLY A 301 -11.85 15.64 -13.88
N THR A 302 -12.11 14.70 -12.98
CA THR A 302 -13.32 13.86 -12.99
C THR A 302 -14.22 14.19 -11.80
N PRO A 303 -15.46 13.68 -11.72
CA PRO A 303 -16.31 13.87 -10.54
C PRO A 303 -15.64 13.39 -9.24
N PHE A 304 -14.84 12.32 -9.30
CA PHE A 304 -14.09 11.82 -8.14
C PHE A 304 -12.99 12.78 -7.69
N GLY A 305 -12.36 13.50 -8.61
CA GLY A 305 -11.35 14.50 -8.28
C GLY A 305 -11.82 15.61 -7.36
N LYS A 306 -13.13 15.93 -7.43
CA LYS A 306 -13.76 16.99 -6.63
C LYS A 306 -14.16 16.55 -5.22
N LEU A 307 -13.97 15.28 -4.87
CA LEU A 307 -14.35 14.77 -3.56
C LEU A 307 -13.49 15.41 -2.46
N PRO A 308 -14.09 15.80 -1.32
CA PRO A 308 -13.38 16.44 -0.22
C PRO A 308 -12.56 15.39 0.56
N GLY A 309 -11.63 15.86 1.40
CA GLY A 309 -10.88 15.00 2.33
C GLY A 309 -10.68 15.66 3.69
N GLN A 310 -11.70 16.35 4.18
CA GLN A 310 -11.62 17.26 5.33
C GLN A 310 -11.40 16.53 6.66
N ASN A 311 -11.72 15.23 6.72
CA ASN A 311 -11.53 14.45 7.95
C ASN A 311 -10.09 13.90 8.09
N SER A 312 -9.22 14.12 7.11
CA SER A 312 -7.84 13.60 7.10
C SER A 312 -6.79 14.68 7.29
N LEU A 313 -5.69 14.38 7.98
CA LEU A 313 -4.59 15.33 8.12
C LEU A 313 -4.01 15.81 6.78
N TYR A 314 -4.27 15.09 5.69
CA TYR A 314 -3.86 15.50 4.35
C TYR A 314 -4.49 16.82 3.89
N HIS A 315 -5.61 17.26 4.46
CA HIS A 315 -6.18 18.56 4.13
C HIS A 315 -5.33 19.74 4.65
N HIS A 316 -4.49 19.53 5.67
CA HIS A 316 -3.79 20.61 6.36
C HIS A 316 -2.85 21.39 5.43
N GLY A 317 -2.93 22.72 5.49
CA GLY A 317 -2.12 23.62 4.67
C GLY A 317 -2.71 23.93 3.29
N TYR A 318 -3.77 23.24 2.87
CA TYR A 318 -4.50 23.51 1.64
C TYR A 318 -5.86 24.16 1.97
N ASP A 319 -6.28 25.14 1.18
CA ASP A 319 -7.55 25.85 1.40
C ASP A 319 -8.76 24.96 1.04
N ASP A 320 -8.76 24.39 -0.17
CA ASP A 320 -9.83 23.55 -0.70
C ASP A 320 -9.29 22.16 -1.09
N PHE A 321 -8.85 21.37 -0.10
CA PHE A 321 -8.28 20.04 -0.37
C PHE A 321 -9.31 19.09 -1.00
N THR A 322 -8.93 18.53 -2.15
CA THR A 322 -9.71 17.53 -2.89
C THR A 322 -8.87 16.32 -3.29
N LEU A 323 -9.53 15.23 -3.68
CA LEU A 323 -8.87 13.98 -4.05
C LEU A 323 -7.90 14.14 -5.24
N GLU A 324 -8.18 15.02 -6.21
CA GLU A 324 -7.26 15.24 -7.36
C GLU A 324 -5.95 15.95 -7.00
N MET A 325 -5.90 16.59 -5.83
CA MET A 325 -4.66 17.12 -5.28
C MET A 325 -3.79 16.00 -4.71
N PHE A 326 -4.41 14.90 -4.27
CA PHE A 326 -3.76 13.77 -3.62
C PHE A 326 -3.22 12.73 -4.62
N CYS A 327 -4.01 12.37 -5.63
CA CYS A 327 -3.63 11.39 -6.64
C CYS A 327 -4.24 11.68 -8.02
N ASP A 328 -3.62 11.12 -9.06
CA ASP A 328 -4.06 11.18 -10.46
C ASP A 328 -5.11 10.11 -10.78
N GLY A 329 -4.93 8.92 -10.18
CA GLY A 329 -5.75 7.75 -10.39
C GLY A 329 -6.09 7.03 -9.10
N TYR A 330 -7.09 6.15 -9.16
CA TYR A 330 -7.57 5.40 -8.02
C TYR A 330 -7.84 3.95 -8.41
N ILE A 331 -7.51 3.01 -7.51
CA ILE A 331 -7.90 1.62 -7.64
C ILE A 331 -8.66 1.18 -6.40
N PHE A 332 -9.88 0.70 -6.60
CA PHE A 332 -10.68 0.03 -5.59
C PHE A 332 -10.76 -1.46 -5.93
N GLN A 333 -10.14 -2.31 -5.11
CA GLN A 333 -10.15 -3.75 -5.36
C GLN A 333 -11.38 -4.43 -4.77
N VAL A 334 -11.62 -4.20 -3.47
CA VAL A 334 -12.72 -4.79 -2.71
C VAL A 334 -13.11 -3.85 -1.56
N PRO A 335 -14.27 -4.01 -0.91
CA PRO A 335 -14.61 -3.32 0.33
C PRO A 335 -13.69 -3.73 1.50
N PHE A 336 -13.53 -2.85 2.51
CA PHE A 336 -12.67 -3.14 3.67
C PHE A 336 -13.03 -4.41 4.43
N ALA A 337 -14.31 -4.77 4.49
CA ALA A 337 -14.77 -6.02 5.11
C ALA A 337 -14.19 -7.29 4.44
N GLN A 338 -13.68 -7.17 3.21
CA GLN A 338 -13.07 -8.26 2.45
C GLN A 338 -11.53 -8.17 2.40
N TYR A 339 -10.92 -7.21 3.12
CA TYR A 339 -9.47 -7.05 3.10
C TYR A 339 -8.77 -8.23 3.75
N GLN A 340 -7.79 -8.78 3.04
CA GLN A 340 -6.95 -9.86 3.55
C GLN A 340 -5.57 -9.34 3.88
N GLY A 341 -5.03 -9.84 4.99
CA GLY A 341 -3.65 -9.59 5.38
C GLY A 341 -2.68 -10.41 4.54
N VAL A 342 -1.52 -9.85 4.28
CA VAL A 342 -0.37 -10.64 3.79
C VAL A 342 0.02 -11.72 4.81
N THR A 343 0.61 -12.79 4.32
CA THR A 343 0.88 -14.01 5.07
C THR A 343 2.29 -13.97 5.66
N PRO A 344 2.46 -13.95 7.01
CA PRO A 344 3.79 -14.05 7.61
C PRO A 344 4.50 -15.34 7.19
N ILE A 345 5.78 -15.26 6.84
CA ILE A 345 6.58 -16.42 6.47
C ILE A 345 7.00 -17.15 7.75
N ASP A 346 6.58 -18.41 7.91
CA ASP A 346 6.99 -19.23 9.05
C ASP A 346 8.52 -19.34 9.12
N GLY A 347 9.08 -19.09 10.32
CA GLY A 347 10.52 -19.10 10.55
C GLY A 347 11.29 -17.96 9.88
N PHE A 348 10.63 -16.88 9.44
CA PHE A 348 11.34 -15.72 8.87
C PHE A 348 12.36 -15.12 9.83
N ILE A 349 12.00 -15.06 11.12
CA ILE A 349 12.94 -14.82 12.20
C ILE A 349 13.12 -16.15 12.93
N ASP A 350 14.37 -16.55 13.13
CA ASP A 350 14.77 -17.80 13.79
C ASP A 350 16.06 -17.62 14.60
N ASP A 351 16.55 -18.70 15.21
CA ASP A 351 17.79 -18.66 16.01
C ASP A 351 19.04 -18.30 15.19
N GLY A 352 19.00 -18.48 13.86
CA GLY A 352 20.10 -18.17 12.95
C GLY A 352 20.22 -16.67 12.65
N ASN A 353 19.12 -15.91 12.70
CA ASN A 353 19.10 -14.49 12.36
C ASN A 353 18.62 -13.54 13.47
N ILE A 354 18.20 -14.06 14.63
CA ILE A 354 17.60 -13.27 15.72
C ILE A 354 18.50 -12.14 16.23
N GLU A 355 19.82 -12.32 16.30
CA GLU A 355 20.72 -11.25 16.76
C GLU A 355 20.72 -10.05 15.82
N THR A 356 20.71 -10.30 14.50
CA THR A 356 20.58 -9.25 13.50
C THR A 356 19.20 -8.60 13.60
N ALA A 357 18.13 -9.40 13.74
CA ALA A 357 16.77 -8.90 13.89
C ALA A 357 16.62 -7.98 15.12
N ARG A 358 17.19 -8.39 16.26
CA ARG A 358 17.25 -7.60 17.50
C ARG A 358 17.95 -6.28 17.25
N LEU A 359 19.13 -6.28 16.62
CA LEU A 359 19.90 -5.04 16.39
C LEU A 359 19.22 -4.09 15.40
N GLN A 360 18.64 -4.64 14.33
CA GLN A 360 18.06 -3.87 13.24
C GLN A 360 16.57 -3.50 13.44
N ALA A 361 15.94 -3.96 14.52
CA ALA A 361 14.62 -3.47 14.88
C ALA A 361 14.65 -1.95 15.21
N PRO A 362 13.83 -1.09 14.57
CA PRO A 362 13.81 0.35 14.84
C PRO A 362 13.38 0.70 16.27
N ASN A 363 12.60 -0.19 16.90
CA ASN A 363 12.19 -0.05 18.29
C ASN A 363 13.16 -0.84 19.20
N PRO A 364 13.98 -0.18 20.03
CA PRO A 364 14.95 -0.86 20.89
C PRO A 364 14.32 -1.75 21.97
N LYS A 365 12.99 -1.74 22.14
CA LYS A 365 12.29 -2.72 22.98
C LYS A 365 12.35 -4.16 22.44
N TYR A 366 12.81 -4.36 21.21
CA TYR A 366 12.97 -5.68 20.60
C TYR A 366 14.33 -6.33 20.87
N ARG A 367 15.26 -5.63 21.52
CA ARG A 367 16.66 -6.08 21.69
C ARG A 367 16.80 -7.37 22.52
N ASP A 368 15.81 -7.71 23.33
CA ASP A 368 15.77 -8.88 24.21
C ASP A 368 14.70 -9.91 23.80
N LYS A 369 14.02 -9.69 22.67
CA LYS A 369 12.86 -10.50 22.25
C LYS A 369 13.29 -11.74 21.50
N ASP A 370 12.56 -12.83 21.67
CA ASP A 370 12.77 -14.10 20.96
C ASP A 370 12.13 -14.06 19.55
N PRO A 371 12.44 -15.03 18.67
CA PRO A 371 11.84 -15.12 17.35
C PRO A 371 10.31 -15.13 17.37
N GLU A 372 9.70 -15.84 18.32
CA GLU A 372 8.23 -15.93 18.43
C GLU A 372 7.59 -14.54 18.63
N HIS A 373 8.20 -13.67 19.42
CA HIS A 373 7.71 -12.30 19.63
C HIS A 373 7.77 -11.45 18.36
N PHE A 374 8.82 -11.60 17.53
CA PHE A 374 8.89 -10.94 16.23
C PHE A 374 7.79 -11.47 15.29
N MET A 375 7.64 -12.79 15.19
CA MET A 375 6.61 -13.43 14.36
C MET A 375 5.20 -12.98 14.77
N LYS A 376 4.88 -12.97 16.07
CA LYS A 376 3.61 -12.46 16.60
C LYS A 376 3.39 -10.98 16.25
N SER A 377 4.46 -10.17 16.30
CA SER A 377 4.37 -8.74 15.95
C SER A 377 4.05 -8.56 14.47
N MET A 378 4.71 -9.32 13.58
CA MET A 378 4.43 -9.28 12.14
C MET A 378 3.00 -9.72 11.84
N ALA A 379 2.57 -10.87 12.37
CA ALA A 379 1.19 -11.37 12.21
C ALA A 379 0.15 -10.33 12.66
N ARG A 380 0.37 -9.69 13.82
CA ARG A 380 -0.50 -8.64 14.34
C ARG A 380 -0.59 -7.42 13.40
N THR A 381 0.46 -7.09 12.66
CA THR A 381 0.45 -5.95 11.71
C THR A 381 -0.20 -6.30 10.37
N ALA A 382 -0.29 -7.58 10.03
CA ALA A 382 -1.02 -8.06 8.86
C ALA A 382 -2.50 -8.36 9.14
N ASP A 383 -2.93 -8.40 10.41
CA ASP A 383 -4.32 -8.60 10.80
C ASP A 383 -5.23 -7.42 10.33
N MET A 384 -5.96 -7.66 9.23
CA MET A 384 -6.87 -6.67 8.63
C MET A 384 -8.15 -6.49 9.45
N GLU A 385 -8.72 -7.55 10.03
CA GLU A 385 -9.90 -7.44 10.89
C GLU A 385 -9.65 -6.48 12.06
N ARG A 386 -8.43 -6.51 12.62
CA ARG A 386 -8.00 -5.57 13.67
C ARG A 386 -7.76 -4.17 13.13
N ARG A 387 -7.09 -4.04 11.98
CA ARG A 387 -6.68 -2.73 11.41
C ARG A 387 -7.85 -1.93 10.85
N PHE A 388 -8.84 -2.62 10.29
CA PHE A 388 -10.04 -2.06 9.69
C PHE A 388 -11.27 -2.30 10.57
N LYS A 389 -11.08 -2.62 11.85
CA LYS A 389 -12.18 -2.84 12.79
C LYS A 389 -13.08 -1.61 12.85
N GLY A 390 -14.34 -1.81 12.52
CA GLY A 390 -15.36 -0.77 12.57
C GLY A 390 -15.39 0.12 11.33
N TYR A 391 -14.90 -0.37 10.19
CA TYR A 391 -15.12 0.21 8.86
C TYR A 391 -15.85 -0.76 7.95
#